data_AF-A0A377XM48-F1
#
_entry.id   AF-A0A377XM48-F1
#
_cell.length_a   1.000
_cell.length_b   1.000
_cell.length_c   1.000
_cell.angle_alpha   90.00
_cell.angle_beta   90.00
_cell.angle_gamma   90.00
#
_symmetry.space_group_name_H-M   'P 1'
#
loop_
_entity.id
_entity.type
_entity.pdbx_description
1 polymer ?
#
loop_
_entity_poly.entity_id
_entity_poly.type
_entity_poly.pdbx_seq_one_letter_code
_entity_poly.pdbx_strand_id
1 'polypeptide(L)'
;MVGTSGALPHAARGRCSTPRECGLKSVAEGQHAPVALVFGRERVGLTNDELQKCHYHVAIAANPEYSSLNLAMAVQVIAYEVRMAWLAAQEQAQPAVEHEEAPYRWWTIWSDSTTILSRRCWRRALSARIIRGR
;
A
#
# COMPACT_ATOMS: atom_id res chain seq x y z
N MET A 1 -2.11 -4.21 22.05
CA MET A 1 -1.40 -2.92 22.21
C MET A 1 -0.04 -3.00 21.56
N VAL A 2 0.27 -2.08 20.65
CA VAL A 2 1.58 -1.98 19.99
C VAL A 2 2.22 -0.64 20.36
N GLY A 3 3.43 -0.67 20.90
CA GLY A 3 4.17 0.53 21.31
C GLY A 3 5.27 0.89 20.32
N THR A 4 5.42 2.17 19.98
CA THR A 4 6.54 2.66 19.14
C THR A 4 7.68 3.16 20.01
N SER A 5 8.92 2.77 19.70
CA SER A 5 10.11 3.29 20.39
C SER A 5 11.25 3.61 19.42
N GLY A 6 11.93 4.75 19.64
CA GLY A 6 13.14 5.16 18.92
C GLY A 6 14.43 4.52 19.44
N ALA A 7 14.40 3.92 20.64
CA ALA A 7 15.49 3.15 21.21
C ALA A 7 14.91 2.00 22.05
N LEU A 8 15.16 0.76 21.63
CA LEU A 8 14.64 -0.41 22.35
C LEU A 8 15.57 -0.78 23.52
N PRO A 9 15.02 -1.04 24.72
CA PRO A 9 15.77 -1.69 25.79
C PRO A 9 16.32 -3.04 25.31
N HIS A 10 17.46 -3.48 25.85
CA HIS A 10 18.07 -4.78 25.50
C HIS A 10 17.08 -5.96 25.67
N ALA A 11 16.18 -5.85 26.65
CA ALA A 11 15.14 -6.84 26.95
C ALA A 11 13.97 -6.91 25.94
N ALA A 12 13.83 -5.94 25.04
CA ALA A 12 12.72 -5.83 24.10
C ALA A 12 13.00 -6.43 22.70
N ARG A 13 14.24 -6.86 22.43
CA ARG A 13 14.68 -7.30 21.09
C ARG A 13 13.92 -8.51 20.54
N GLY A 14 13.36 -9.38 21.39
CA GLY A 14 12.60 -10.55 20.95
C GLY A 14 11.16 -10.30 20.50
N ARG A 15 10.60 -9.09 20.74
CA ARG A 15 9.22 -8.71 20.37
C ARG A 15 9.17 -7.48 19.48
N CYS A 16 10.25 -7.21 18.75
CA CYS A 16 10.34 -6.09 17.83
C CYS A 16 9.79 -6.50 16.45
N SER A 17 8.76 -5.80 15.99
CA SER A 17 8.24 -5.92 14.62
C SER A 17 8.58 -4.70 13.79
N THR A 18 8.71 -4.88 12.48
CA THR A 18 8.85 -3.76 11.54
C THR A 18 7.54 -2.95 11.45
N PRO A 19 7.58 -1.69 10.97
CA PRO A 19 6.36 -0.91 10.73
C PRO A 19 5.36 -1.61 9.81
N ARG A 20 5.87 -2.30 8.78
CA ARG A 20 5.05 -3.09 7.85
C ARG A 20 4.36 -4.26 8.53
N GLU A 21 5.09 -5.05 9.33
CA GLU A 21 4.51 -6.14 10.10
C GLU A 21 3.48 -5.64 11.12
N CYS A 22 3.73 -4.49 11.73
CA CYS A 22 2.76 -3.83 12.61
C CYS A 22 1.46 -3.50 11.86
N GLY A 23 1.55 -2.95 10.65
CA GLY A 23 0.39 -2.66 9.81
C GLY A 23 -0.45 -3.90 9.54
N LEU A 24 0.19 -4.98 9.06
CA LEU A 24 -0.46 -6.26 8.76
C LEU A 24 -1.14 -6.85 9.99
N LYS A 25 -0.44 -6.92 11.13
CA LYS A 25 -1.00 -7.45 12.39
C LYS A 25 -2.15 -6.58 12.89
N SER A 26 -2.03 -5.26 12.81
CA SER A 26 -3.08 -4.34 13.29
C SER A 26 -4.37 -4.50 12.49
N VAL A 27 -4.27 -4.68 11.17
CA VAL A 27 -5.43 -4.90 10.31
C VAL A 27 -6.05 -6.28 10.56
N ALA A 28 -5.24 -7.33 10.67
CA ALA A 28 -5.72 -8.69 10.92
C ALA A 28 -6.42 -8.80 12.29
N GLU A 29 -5.76 -8.36 13.37
CA GLU A 29 -6.32 -8.37 14.73
C GLU A 29 -7.53 -7.43 14.85
N GLY A 30 -7.51 -6.31 14.13
CA GLY A 30 -8.59 -5.32 14.09
C GLY A 30 -9.92 -5.85 13.56
N GLN A 31 -9.91 -7.00 12.85
CA GLN A 31 -11.14 -7.70 12.44
C GLN A 31 -11.82 -8.43 13.60
N HIS A 32 -11.07 -8.77 14.65
CA HIS A 32 -11.55 -9.60 15.76
C HIS A 32 -11.70 -8.81 17.06
N ALA A 33 -10.79 -7.86 17.33
CA ALA A 33 -10.78 -7.09 18.57
C ALA A 33 -10.21 -5.67 18.38
N PRO A 34 -10.53 -4.71 19.27
CA PRO A 34 -9.94 -3.38 19.22
C PRO A 34 -8.41 -3.40 19.36
N VAL A 35 -7.71 -2.74 18.43
CA VAL A 35 -6.25 -2.59 18.45
C VAL A 35 -5.87 -1.17 18.88
N ALA A 36 -4.98 -1.07 19.88
CA ALA A 36 -4.41 0.19 20.34
C ALA A 36 -2.95 0.32 19.89
N LEU A 37 -2.66 1.43 19.19
CA LEU A 37 -1.31 1.88 18.83
C LEU A 37 -0.91 2.99 19.80
N VAL A 38 0.17 2.77 20.56
CA VAL A 38 0.61 3.65 21.64
C VAL A 38 1.91 4.33 21.24
N PHE A 39 1.91 5.66 21.34
CA PHE A 39 3.07 6.48 21.05
C PHE A 39 3.54 7.19 22.32
N GLY A 40 4.85 7.23 22.50
CA GLY A 40 5.47 7.90 23.65
C GLY A 40 5.47 9.41 23.55
N ARG A 41 5.97 10.06 24.60
CA ARG A 41 6.19 11.51 24.60
C ARG A 41 7.38 11.85 23.70
N GLU A 42 7.29 12.94 22.94
CA GLU A 42 8.30 13.39 21.96
C GLU A 42 9.76 13.24 22.44
N ARG A 43 10.08 13.72 23.65
CA ARG A 43 11.46 13.78 24.14
C ARG A 43 11.92 12.55 24.90
N VAL A 44 11.00 11.82 25.54
CA VAL A 44 11.34 10.74 26.50
C VAL A 44 10.80 9.38 26.09
N GLY A 45 9.99 9.31 25.03
CA GLY A 45 9.36 8.09 24.55
C GLY A 45 8.35 7.52 25.55
N LEU A 46 8.21 6.20 25.51
CA LEU A 46 7.46 5.40 26.48
C LEU A 46 8.41 4.93 27.58
N THR A 47 7.92 4.94 28.81
CA THR A 47 8.62 4.34 29.95
C THR A 47 8.67 2.82 29.81
N ASN A 48 9.61 2.17 30.50
CA ASN A 48 9.71 0.71 30.49
C ASN A 48 8.41 0.05 30.98
N ASP A 49 7.74 0.63 31.98
CA ASP A 49 6.47 0.12 32.51
C ASP A 49 5.33 0.22 31.49
N GLU A 50 5.31 1.28 30.67
CA GLU A 50 4.36 1.42 29.56
C GLU A 50 4.68 0.43 28.43
N LEU A 51 5.97 0.24 28.11
CA LEU A 51 6.41 -0.73 27.12
C LEU A 51 6.07 -2.17 27.52
N GLN A 52 6.18 -2.53 28.81
CA GLN A 52 5.85 -3.87 29.30
C GLN A 52 4.36 -4.22 29.15
N LYS A 53 3.47 -3.23 29.12
CA LYS A 53 2.04 -3.41 28.86
C LYS A 53 1.73 -3.64 27.37
N CYS A 54 2.68 -3.34 26.49
CA CYS A 54 2.53 -3.55 25.05
C CYS A 54 2.89 -5.00 24.68
N HIS A 55 2.11 -5.58 23.76
CA HIS A 55 2.31 -6.94 23.29
C HIS A 55 3.46 -7.02 22.27
N TYR A 56 3.55 -5.98 21.45
CA TYR A 56 4.57 -5.82 20.42
C TYR A 56 5.20 -4.44 20.52
N HIS A 57 6.49 -4.37 20.18
CA HIS A 57 7.21 -3.12 20.03
C HIS A 57 7.55 -2.90 18.57
N VAL A 58 7.43 -1.67 18.12
CA VAL A 58 7.75 -1.28 16.74
C VAL A 58 8.90 -0.30 16.77
N ALA A 59 9.96 -0.69 16.05
CA ALA A 59 11.08 0.19 15.76
C ALA A 59 10.98 0.61 14.30
N ILE A 60 10.89 1.92 14.06
CA ILE A 60 11.00 2.47 12.71
C ILE A 60 12.50 2.52 12.38
N ALA A 61 12.90 1.85 11.29
CA ALA A 61 14.27 1.90 10.82
C ALA A 61 14.61 3.35 10.44
N ALA A 62 15.53 3.95 11.17
CA ALA A 62 16.01 5.31 11.00
C ALA A 62 17.55 5.31 10.95
N ASN A 63 18.13 6.49 10.70
CA ASN A 63 19.59 6.63 10.74
C ASN A 63 20.12 6.23 12.15
N PRO A 64 21.09 5.32 12.28
CA PRO A 64 21.64 4.94 13.57
C PRO A 64 22.28 6.10 14.36
N GLU A 65 22.77 7.14 13.68
CA GLU A 65 23.31 8.36 14.31
C GLU A 65 22.21 9.34 14.75
N TYR A 66 21.01 9.22 14.18
CA TYR A 66 19.85 10.05 14.49
C TYR A 66 18.56 9.22 14.38
N SER A 67 18.32 8.38 15.38
CA SER A 67 17.21 7.42 15.38
C SER A 67 15.89 7.97 15.93
N SER A 68 15.91 9.20 16.46
CA SER A 68 14.74 9.84 17.05
C SER A 68 13.95 10.59 15.98
N LEU A 69 12.83 9.98 15.57
CA LEU A 69 11.84 10.63 14.73
C LEU A 69 10.94 11.53 15.59
N ASN A 70 10.48 12.61 14.98
CA ASN A 70 9.40 13.40 15.56
C ASN A 70 8.14 12.55 15.76
N LEU A 71 7.34 12.82 16.81
CA LEU A 71 6.13 12.05 17.10
C LEU A 71 5.16 12.03 15.91
N ALA A 72 4.94 13.16 15.26
CA ALA A 72 4.04 13.23 14.11
C ALA A 72 4.56 12.39 12.94
N MET A 73 5.88 12.35 12.73
CA MET A 73 6.49 11.48 11.71
C MET A 73 6.33 10.00 12.06
N ALA A 74 6.52 9.62 13.33
CA ALA A 74 6.30 8.25 13.78
C ALA A 74 4.84 7.83 13.58
N VAL A 75 3.89 8.68 13.97
CA VAL A 75 2.45 8.44 13.76
C VAL A 75 2.14 8.30 12.27
N GLN A 76 2.68 9.19 11.44
CA GLN A 76 2.45 9.18 9.99
C GLN A 76 2.94 7.88 9.33
N VAL A 77 4.13 7.39 9.69
CA VAL A 77 4.69 6.15 9.15
C VAL A 77 3.83 4.95 9.54
N ILE A 78 3.44 4.85 10.81
CA ILE A 78 2.61 3.72 11.28
C ILE A 78 1.21 3.77 10.66
N ALA A 79 0.57 4.95 10.62
CA ALA A 79 -0.74 5.11 10.00
C ALA A 79 -0.72 4.76 8.51
N TYR A 80 0.36 5.12 7.81
CA TYR A 80 0.57 4.75 6.42
C TYR A 80 0.65 3.22 6.25
N GLU A 81 1.48 2.53 7.02
CA GLU A 81 1.61 1.06 6.92
C GLU A 81 0.29 0.34 7.26
N VAL A 82 -0.47 0.83 8.24
CA VAL A 82 -1.81 0.31 8.55
C VAL A 82 -2.76 0.52 7.37
N ARG A 83 -2.76 1.71 6.75
CA ARG A 83 -3.59 1.99 5.57
C ARG A 83 -3.23 1.08 4.40
N MET A 84 -1.94 0.86 4.14
CA MET A 84 -1.48 0.00 3.05
C MET A 84 -1.90 -1.46 3.28
N ALA A 85 -1.77 -1.96 4.51
CA ALA A 85 -2.24 -3.29 4.88
C ALA A 85 -3.77 -3.43 4.71
N TRP A 86 -4.53 -2.38 5.06
CA TRP A 86 -5.98 -2.38 4.92
C TRP A 86 -6.42 -2.37 3.45
N LEU A 87 -5.77 -1.58 2.59
CA LEU A 87 -6.04 -1.56 1.15
C LEU A 87 -5.76 -2.92 0.50
N ALA A 88 -4.62 -3.55 0.83
CA ALA A 88 -4.28 -4.87 0.32
C ALA A 88 -5.31 -5.94 0.73
N ALA A 89 -5.85 -5.87 1.95
CA ALA A 89 -6.90 -6.77 2.41
C ALA A 89 -8.22 -6.57 1.63
N GLN A 90 -8.53 -5.33 1.21
CA GLN A 90 -9.72 -5.03 0.42
C GLN A 90 -9.61 -5.51 -1.03
N GLU A 91 -8.45 -5.38 -1.66
CA GLU A 91 -8.20 -5.89 -3.02
C GLU A 91 -8.38 -7.41 -3.09
N GLN A 92 -7.93 -8.13 -2.06
CA GLN A 92 -8.11 -9.59 -1.97
C GLN A 92 -9.58 -10.01 -1.76
N ALA A 93 -10.40 -9.13 -1.19
CA ALA A 93 -11.82 -9.38 -0.97
C ALA A 93 -12.69 -9.06 -2.19
N GLN A 94 -12.16 -8.31 -3.17
CA GLN A 94 -12.86 -8.04 -4.41
C GLN A 94 -12.81 -9.29 -5.30
N PRO A 95 -13.96 -9.80 -5.76
CA PRO A 95 -13.97 -10.91 -6.70
C PRO A 95 -13.19 -10.49 -7.94
N ALA A 96 -12.33 -11.39 -8.44
CA ALA A 96 -11.62 -11.18 -9.68
C ALA A 96 -12.65 -10.84 -10.76
N VAL A 97 -12.71 -9.57 -11.15
CA VAL A 97 -13.52 -9.16 -12.29
C VAL A 97 -12.84 -9.82 -13.47
N GLU A 98 -13.44 -10.88 -14.01
CA GLU A 98 -13.06 -11.40 -15.31
C GLU A 98 -13.19 -10.23 -16.29
N HIS A 99 -12.04 -9.63 -16.63
CA HIS A 99 -11.94 -8.77 -17.78
C HIS A 99 -12.17 -9.68 -18.97
N GLU A 100 -13.43 -9.83 -19.38
CA GLU A 100 -13.73 -10.18 -20.75
C GLU A 100 -13.04 -9.08 -21.58
N GLU A 101 -11.92 -9.43 -22.22
CA GLU A 101 -11.24 -8.60 -23.20
C GLU A 101 -12.19 -8.42 -24.39
N ALA A 102 -13.25 -7.64 -24.20
CA ALA A 102 -13.99 -7.07 -25.30
C ALA A 102 -12.94 -6.23 -26.04
N PRO A 103 -12.56 -6.58 -27.28
CA PRO A 103 -11.47 -5.91 -27.97
C PRO A 103 -11.95 -4.49 -28.23
N TYR A 104 -11.62 -3.56 -27.33
CA TYR A 104 -11.86 -2.16 -27.53
C TYR A 104 -11.10 -1.81 -28.81
N ARG A 105 -11.88 -1.58 -29.87
CA ARG A 105 -11.40 -1.25 -31.20
C ARG A 105 -10.94 0.21 -31.18
N TRP A 106 -10.00 0.52 -30.29
CA TRP A 106 -9.45 1.84 -30.04
C TRP A 106 -8.87 2.45 -31.32
N TRP A 107 -8.37 1.59 -32.23
CA TRP A 107 -7.95 1.95 -33.57
C TRP A 107 -9.05 2.65 -34.39
N THR A 108 -10.32 2.28 -34.17
CA THR A 108 -11.48 2.86 -34.88
C THR A 108 -11.78 4.27 -34.39
N ILE A 109 -11.58 4.53 -33.10
CA ILE A 109 -11.81 5.86 -32.50
C ILE A 109 -10.74 6.86 -32.98
N TRP A 110 -9.48 6.42 -33.11
CA TRP A 110 -8.40 7.26 -33.63
C TRP A 110 -8.45 7.44 -35.15
N SER A 111 -8.93 6.45 -35.91
CA SER A 111 -9.00 6.54 -37.38
C SER A 111 -10.09 7.48 -37.90
N ASP A 112 -11.10 7.79 -37.08
CA ASP A 112 -12.18 8.72 -37.48
C ASP A 112 -11.82 10.20 -37.32
N SER A 113 -10.72 10.52 -36.62
CA SER A 113 -10.27 11.91 -36.43
C SER A 113 -9.70 12.54 -37.71
N THR A 114 -9.41 11.75 -38.75
CA THR A 114 -8.90 12.24 -40.05
C THR A 114 -9.98 12.33 -41.15
N THR A 115 -11.23 11.95 -40.85
CA THR A 115 -12.33 11.97 -41.84
C THR A 115 -12.96 13.36 -42.03
N ILE A 116 -12.54 14.37 -41.27
CA ILE A 116 -13.05 15.76 -41.43
C ILE A 116 -12.31 16.55 -42.53
N LEU A 117 -11.14 16.09 -43.01
CA LEU A 117 -10.48 16.71 -44.17
C LEU A 117 -10.08 15.68 -45.23
N SER A 118 -10.99 15.46 -46.20
CA SER A 118 -10.72 15.27 -47.65
C SER A 118 -11.60 14.19 -48.28
N ARG A 119 -12.49 14.63 -49.17
CA ARG A 119 -13.48 13.85 -49.94
C ARG A 119 -12.89 12.85 -50.98
N ARG A 120 -11.70 12.25 -50.78
CA ARG A 120 -11.04 11.44 -51.83
C ARG A 120 -10.45 10.08 -51.43
N CYS A 121 -10.31 9.72 -50.15
CA CYS A 121 -9.57 8.50 -49.77
C CYS A 121 -10.41 7.20 -49.67
N TRP A 122 -11.74 7.27 -49.76
CA TRP A 122 -12.64 6.15 -49.44
C TRP A 122 -12.73 5.00 -50.47
N ARG A 123 -12.06 5.07 -51.62
CA ARG A 123 -12.22 4.04 -52.68
C ARG A 123 -11.03 3.11 -52.91
N ARG A 124 -9.97 3.13 -52.09
CA ARG A 124 -8.75 2.36 -52.40
C ARG A 124 -8.09 1.56 -51.28
N ALA A 125 -8.67 1.52 -50.07
CA ALA A 125 -8.17 0.68 -48.97
C ALA A 125 -9.00 -0.59 -48.72
N LEU A 126 -9.89 -0.95 -49.66
CA LEU A 126 -10.59 -2.23 -49.73
C LEU A 126 -9.73 -3.27 -50.48
N SER A 127 -8.44 -3.38 -50.14
CA SER A 127 -7.52 -4.39 -50.70
C SER A 127 -6.41 -4.75 -49.72
N ALA A 128 -6.74 -5.47 -48.65
CA ALA A 128 -5.78 -6.32 -47.93
C ALA A 128 -6.55 -7.34 -47.07
N ARG A 129 -7.26 -8.24 -47.76
CA ARG A 129 -7.87 -9.44 -47.18
C ARG A 129 -6.76 -10.48 -46.96
N ILE A 130 -6.75 -11.09 -45.78
CA ILE A 130 -6.29 -12.46 -45.51
C ILE A 130 -4.76 -12.68 -45.61
N ILE A 131 -4.10 -12.60 -44.45
CA ILE A 131 -2.89 -13.39 -44.18
C ILE A 131 -3.32 -14.54 -43.27
N ARG A 132 -3.21 -15.76 -43.81
CA ARG A 132 -3.39 -17.08 -43.18
C ARG A 132 -2.42 -17.20 -41.98
N GLY A 133 -2.77 -17.75 -40.82
CA GLY A 133 -3.24 -19.12 -40.64
C GLY A 133 -2.09 -20.10 -40.86
N ARG A 134 -1.27 -20.35 -39.84
CA ARG A 134 -0.32 -21.46 -39.76
C ARG A 134 -0.68 -22.32 -38.56
#